data_AF-A0A6P1XYG0-F1
#
_entry.id   AF-A0A6P1XYG0-F1
#
_cell.length_a   1.000
_cell.length_b   1.000
_cell.length_c   1.000
_cell.angle_alpha   90.00
_cell.angle_beta   90.00
_cell.angle_gamma   90.00
#
_symmetry.space_group_name_H-M   'P 1'
#
loop_
_entity.id
_entity.type
_entity.pdbx_description
1 polymer ?
#
loop_
_entity_poly.entity_id
_entity_poly.type
_entity_poly.pdbx_seq_one_letter_code
_entity_poly.pdbx_strand_id
1 'polypeptide(L)'
;MRKFFLLLVLVVIGNYGFSNEYEPEKMLTEVNDDVAMYLGGVVAKGTGVTALQTNIVPQGKADIVITSAAGKKFEITGMKCTSMVQALDASNNEVAYMVTLFTVKESSLNKLNKQVKKNQVKFSTLLNTLGEKDLDSEMAGTAEEPDTNTFAKLRNLQVYDIFVKTLESKEIHLQIYVENFHDAKDL
;
A
#
# COMPACT_ATOMS: atom_id res chain seq x y z
N MET A 1 -15.60 17.63 8.24
CA MET A 1 -16.30 16.60 7.45
C MET A 1 -15.74 16.62 6.03
N ARG A 2 -14.77 15.72 5.72
CA ARG A 2 -14.21 15.59 4.37
C ARG A 2 -15.08 14.59 3.61
N LYS A 3 -15.68 15.05 2.52
CA LYS A 3 -16.60 14.31 1.67
C LYS A 3 -15.83 13.19 0.97
N PHE A 4 -16.25 11.94 1.16
CA PHE A 4 -15.83 10.82 0.33
C PHE A 4 -16.41 11.04 -1.08
N PHE A 5 -15.55 11.04 -2.08
CA PHE A 5 -15.94 11.08 -3.49
C PHE A 5 -16.55 9.73 -3.87
N LEU A 6 -17.83 9.73 -4.29
CA LEU A 6 -18.36 8.68 -5.17
C LEU A 6 -17.68 8.84 -6.53
N LEU A 7 -16.91 7.84 -6.96
CA LEU A 7 -16.26 7.85 -8.28
C LEU A 7 -17.24 7.30 -9.33
N LEU A 8 -17.50 8.10 -10.36
CA LEU A 8 -18.25 7.75 -11.56
C LEU A 8 -17.33 6.91 -12.47
N VAL A 9 -17.72 5.69 -12.83
CA VAL A 9 -16.94 4.78 -13.67
C VAL A 9 -17.06 5.19 -15.15
N LEU A 10 -15.94 5.51 -15.79
CA LEU A 10 -15.82 5.69 -17.24
C LEU A 10 -15.12 4.48 -17.84
N VAL A 11 -15.76 3.93 -18.87
CA VAL A 11 -15.39 2.72 -19.62
C VAL A 11 -14.00 2.85 -20.27
N VAL A 12 -13.13 1.88 -20.01
CA VAL A 12 -11.95 1.60 -20.84
C VAL A 12 -11.98 0.12 -21.20
N ILE A 13 -11.99 -0.16 -22.51
CA ILE A 13 -11.98 -1.51 -23.07
C ILE A 13 -10.54 -2.06 -22.97
N GLY A 14 -10.39 -3.24 -22.37
CA GLY A 14 -9.17 -4.03 -22.40
C GLY A 14 -9.41 -5.45 -21.88
N ASN A 15 -9.72 -6.37 -22.78
CA ASN A 15 -9.66 -7.82 -22.53
C ASN A 15 -8.19 -8.24 -22.43
N TYR A 16 -7.79 -8.92 -21.36
CA TYR A 16 -6.97 -10.15 -21.33
C TYR A 16 -6.83 -10.58 -19.86
N GLY A 17 -7.15 -11.85 -19.57
CA GLY A 17 -7.15 -12.40 -18.21
C GLY A 17 -5.75 -12.43 -17.59
N PHE A 18 -5.62 -11.91 -16.38
CA PHE A 18 -4.37 -11.88 -15.62
C PHE A 18 -4.65 -12.00 -14.12
N SER A 19 -5.20 -13.12 -13.64
CA SER A 19 -5.56 -13.25 -12.21
C SER A 19 -4.37 -13.30 -11.22
N ASN A 20 -3.12 -13.21 -11.70
CA ASN A 20 -1.90 -13.31 -10.89
C ASN A 20 -0.84 -12.23 -11.16
N GLU A 21 -1.02 -11.30 -12.10
CA GLU A 21 0.00 -10.25 -12.36
C GLU A 21 -0.17 -8.99 -11.51
N TYR A 22 -1.34 -8.78 -10.91
CA TYR A 22 -1.68 -7.52 -10.27
C TYR A 22 -1.47 -7.49 -8.76
N GLU A 23 -1.40 -8.64 -8.09
CA GLU A 23 -1.18 -8.74 -6.65
C GLU A 23 0.31 -8.88 -6.37
N PRO A 24 0.94 -7.90 -5.68
CA PRO A 24 2.35 -7.99 -5.34
C PRO A 24 2.63 -9.17 -4.41
N GLU A 25 3.77 -9.83 -4.62
CA GLU A 25 4.24 -10.88 -3.73
C GLU A 25 4.46 -10.32 -2.32
N LYS A 26 4.01 -11.09 -1.31
CA LYS A 26 4.26 -10.78 0.09
C LYS A 26 5.75 -10.93 0.37
N MET A 27 6.39 -9.84 0.76
CA MET A 27 7.77 -9.88 1.24
C MET A 27 7.89 -10.75 2.49
N LEU A 28 8.98 -11.52 2.56
CA LEU A 28 9.39 -12.15 3.81
C LEU A 28 9.75 -11.06 4.82
N THR A 29 9.23 -11.22 6.04
CA THR A 29 9.51 -10.27 7.12
C THR A 29 10.92 -10.52 7.65
N GLU A 30 11.77 -9.51 7.53
CA GLU A 30 13.14 -9.54 8.05
C GLU A 30 13.34 -8.43 9.09
N VAL A 31 14.19 -8.72 10.07
CA VAL A 31 14.63 -7.71 11.04
C VAL A 31 15.73 -6.86 10.41
N ASN A 32 15.59 -5.54 10.48
CA ASN A 32 16.55 -4.62 9.88
C ASN A 32 16.78 -3.37 10.77
N ASP A 33 18.04 -3.15 11.16
CA ASP A 33 18.42 -2.01 12.00
C ASP A 33 18.82 -0.77 11.17
N ASP A 34 19.08 -0.93 9.87
CA ASP A 34 19.51 0.15 8.98
C ASP A 34 18.35 1.11 8.71
N VAL A 35 17.25 0.61 8.14
CA VAL A 35 15.96 1.32 8.03
C VAL A 35 14.85 0.29 8.07
N ALA A 36 13.86 0.49 8.92
CA ALA A 36 12.75 -0.44 9.10
C ALA A 36 11.49 0.25 9.62
N MET A 37 10.42 -0.54 9.70
CA MET A 37 9.13 -0.15 10.26
C MET A 37 9.02 -0.55 11.73
N TYR A 38 8.58 0.40 12.56
CA TYR A 38 8.39 0.23 14.00
C TYR A 38 6.94 0.53 14.38
N LEU A 39 6.27 -0.46 14.97
CA LEU A 39 4.91 -0.33 15.46
C LEU A 39 4.89 0.29 16.87
N GLY A 40 3.95 1.18 17.14
CA GLY A 40 3.76 1.78 18.46
C GLY A 40 4.86 2.79 18.88
N GLY A 41 5.79 3.13 17.96
CA GLY A 41 6.80 4.17 18.17
C GLY A 41 7.99 3.79 19.06
N VAL A 42 8.07 2.53 19.52
CA VAL A 42 9.25 2.02 20.23
C VAL A 42 10.31 1.66 19.20
N VAL A 43 11.44 2.38 19.23
CA VAL A 43 12.56 2.17 18.30
C VAL A 43 13.72 1.53 19.06
N ALA A 44 13.94 0.25 18.84
CA ALA A 44 15.02 -0.52 19.45
C ALA A 44 15.69 -1.43 18.40
N LYS A 45 16.98 -1.72 18.58
CA LYS A 45 17.68 -2.67 17.72
C LYS A 45 17.02 -4.04 17.80
N GLY A 46 16.90 -4.70 16.65
CA GLY A 46 16.30 -6.02 16.54
C GLY A 46 14.77 -6.05 16.53
N THR A 47 14.09 -4.90 16.62
CA THR A 47 12.61 -4.84 16.66
C THR A 47 11.98 -4.27 15.40
N GLY A 48 12.76 -3.61 14.54
CA GLY A 48 12.28 -3.06 13.27
C GLY A 48 12.14 -4.14 12.21
N VAL A 49 11.06 -4.09 11.43
CA VAL A 49 10.78 -5.06 10.36
C VAL A 49 10.72 -4.43 8.97
N THR A 50 11.07 -5.21 7.95
CA THR A 50 10.95 -4.80 6.52
C THR A 50 9.56 -5.02 5.95
N ALA A 51 8.77 -5.94 6.49
CA ALA A 51 7.42 -6.20 6.03
C ALA A 51 6.42 -6.23 7.18
N LEU A 52 5.20 -5.74 6.95
CA LEU A 52 4.08 -5.83 7.88
C LEU A 52 2.83 -6.31 7.14
N GLN A 53 2.15 -7.30 7.72
CA GLN A 53 0.82 -7.72 7.30
C GLN A 53 -0.22 -7.26 8.32
N THR A 54 -1.31 -6.66 7.87
CA THR A 54 -2.37 -6.10 8.72
C THR A 54 -3.72 -6.14 8.00
N ASN A 55 -4.82 -5.96 8.72
CA ASN A 55 -6.16 -5.84 8.16
C ASN A 55 -6.66 -4.39 8.07
N ILE A 56 -5.90 -3.43 8.59
CA ILE A 56 -6.25 -2.01 8.61
C ILE A 56 -5.03 -1.19 8.20
N VAL A 57 -5.24 -0.19 7.34
CA VAL A 57 -4.19 0.77 6.95
C VAL A 57 -3.66 1.47 8.20
N PRO A 58 -2.35 1.35 8.51
CA PRO A 58 -1.77 1.92 9.73
C PRO A 58 -1.88 3.44 9.78
N GLN A 59 -2.54 3.96 10.82
CA GLN A 59 -2.74 5.39 11.03
C GLN A 59 -3.08 5.72 12.50
N GLY A 60 -3.00 6.99 12.87
CA GLY A 60 -3.36 7.46 14.21
C GLY A 60 -2.48 6.84 15.30
N LYS A 61 -3.09 6.09 16.23
CA LYS A 61 -2.37 5.39 17.31
C LYS A 61 -1.65 4.12 16.84
N ALA A 62 -2.09 3.53 15.73
CA ALA A 62 -1.51 2.33 15.14
C ALA A 62 -0.54 2.65 13.99
N ASP A 63 -0.16 3.92 13.82
CA ASP A 63 0.73 4.36 12.77
C ASP A 63 2.12 3.75 12.91
N ILE A 64 2.80 3.59 11.77
CA ILE A 64 4.14 3.03 11.69
C ILE A 64 5.14 4.17 11.62
N VAL A 65 6.22 4.05 12.38
CA VAL A 65 7.39 4.90 12.22
C VAL A 65 8.41 4.17 11.34
N ILE A 66 8.80 4.80 10.23
CA ILE A 66 9.90 4.37 9.38
C ILE A 66 11.16 5.10 9.84
N THR A 67 12.16 4.37 10.33
CA THR A 67 13.40 4.95 10.87
C THR A 67 14.54 3.94 10.94
N SER A 68 15.71 4.39 11.41
CA SER A 68 16.90 3.59 11.66
C SER A 68 17.15 3.43 13.16
N ALA A 69 17.16 2.20 13.68
CA ALA A 69 17.64 1.95 15.04
C ALA A 69 19.17 2.14 15.14
N ALA A 70 19.89 2.07 14.02
CA ALA A 70 21.31 2.42 13.92
C ALA A 70 21.58 3.93 13.78
N GLY A 71 20.54 4.78 13.73
CA GLY A 71 20.68 6.23 13.58
C GLY A 71 21.10 6.69 12.17
N LYS A 72 21.06 5.79 11.17
CA LYS A 72 21.41 6.10 9.78
C LYS A 72 20.43 7.07 9.15
N LYS A 73 20.95 7.95 8.30
CA LYS A 73 20.14 8.78 7.40
C LYS A 73 19.69 7.95 6.21
N PHE A 74 18.47 8.22 5.74
CA PHE A 74 17.92 7.61 4.55
C PHE A 74 17.09 8.61 3.75
N GLU A 75 16.89 8.27 2.49
CA GLU A 75 15.98 8.93 1.57
C GLU A 75 14.99 7.91 1.01
N ILE A 76 13.79 8.37 0.69
CA ILE A 76 12.78 7.60 -0.05
C ILE A 76 13.10 7.77 -1.54
N THR A 77 13.37 6.66 -2.20
CA THR A 77 13.71 6.58 -3.63
C THR A 77 12.55 6.11 -4.49
N GLY A 78 11.51 5.54 -3.88
CA GLY A 78 10.32 5.09 -4.58
C GLY A 78 9.19 4.78 -3.61
N MET A 79 7.96 4.91 -4.10
CA MET A 79 6.79 4.41 -3.39
C MET A 79 5.74 3.98 -4.41
N LYS A 80 5.17 2.80 -4.22
CA LYS A 80 4.10 2.23 -5.01
C LYS A 80 2.95 1.80 -4.10
N CYS A 81 1.74 1.83 -4.63
CA CYS A 81 0.56 1.31 -3.96
C CYS A 81 -0.26 0.50 -4.96
N THR A 82 -0.42 -0.79 -4.70
CA THR A 82 -1.46 -1.58 -5.36
C THR A 82 -2.72 -1.52 -4.52
N SER A 83 -3.80 -0.98 -5.07
CA SER A 83 -5.13 -1.01 -4.46
C SER A 83 -6.02 -1.91 -5.28
N MET A 84 -6.54 -2.98 -4.68
CA MET A 84 -7.41 -3.94 -5.34
C MET A 84 -8.67 -4.19 -4.53
N VAL A 85 -9.78 -4.32 -5.25
CA VAL A 85 -11.06 -4.80 -4.74
C VAL A 85 -11.45 -6.02 -5.56
N GLN A 86 -11.73 -7.13 -4.90
CA GLN A 86 -12.19 -8.38 -5.51
C GLN A 86 -13.55 -8.77 -4.93
N ALA A 87 -14.49 -9.10 -5.79
CA ALA A 87 -15.73 -9.77 -5.43
C ALA A 87 -15.51 -11.28 -5.51
N LEU A 88 -15.79 -11.98 -4.41
CA LEU A 88 -15.57 -13.42 -4.29
C LEU A 88 -16.90 -14.15 -4.05
N ASP A 89 -17.07 -15.31 -4.67
CA ASP A 89 -18.21 -16.19 -4.41
C ASP A 89 -18.07 -16.91 -3.05
N ALA A 90 -19.06 -17.74 -2.69
CA ALA A 90 -19.06 -18.51 -1.44
C ALA A 90 -17.93 -19.55 -1.34
N SER A 91 -17.30 -19.91 -2.45
CA SER A 91 -16.16 -20.83 -2.54
C SER A 91 -14.81 -20.11 -2.61
N ASN A 92 -14.79 -18.77 -2.48
CA ASN A 92 -13.63 -17.89 -2.63
C ASN A 92 -13.10 -17.75 -4.06
N ASN A 93 -13.88 -18.10 -5.08
CA ASN A 93 -13.48 -17.83 -6.46
C ASN A 93 -13.71 -16.36 -6.80
N GLU A 94 -12.78 -15.78 -7.57
CA GLU A 94 -12.92 -14.43 -8.10
C GLU A 94 -14.07 -14.37 -9.11
N VAL A 95 -15.05 -13.51 -8.83
CA VAL A 95 -16.18 -13.20 -9.71
C VAL A 95 -15.89 -11.94 -10.53
N ALA A 96 -15.33 -10.93 -9.86
CA ALA A 96 -14.95 -9.67 -10.47
C ALA A 96 -13.82 -9.01 -9.67
N TYR A 97 -13.06 -8.14 -10.31
CA TYR A 97 -12.02 -7.38 -9.65
C TYR A 97 -11.78 -6.04 -10.32
N MET A 98 -11.24 -5.12 -9.53
CA MET A 98 -10.65 -3.88 -10.00
C MET A 98 -9.35 -3.66 -9.23
N VAL A 99 -8.27 -3.41 -9.96
CA VAL A 99 -6.98 -3.05 -9.40
C VAL A 99 -6.54 -1.70 -9.95
N THR A 100 -5.96 -0.87 -9.09
CA THR A 100 -5.27 0.35 -9.45
C THR A 100 -3.87 0.34 -8.88
N LEU A 101 -2.89 0.43 -9.77
CA LEU A 101 -1.48 0.58 -9.45
C LEU A 101 -1.15 2.06 -9.42
N PHE A 102 -0.77 2.58 -8.27
CA PHE A 102 -0.28 3.94 -8.11
C PHE A 102 1.24 3.91 -7.95
N THR A 103 1.94 4.66 -8.80
CA THR A 103 3.39 4.88 -8.66
C THR A 103 3.63 6.35 -8.34
N VAL A 104 4.40 6.63 -7.29
CA VAL A 104 4.81 8.00 -6.99
C VAL A 104 5.78 8.48 -8.06
N LYS A 105 5.45 9.62 -8.69
CA LYS A 105 6.33 10.26 -9.68
C LYS A 105 7.67 10.63 -9.07
N GLU A 106 8.74 10.48 -9.84
CA GLU A 106 10.08 10.85 -9.41
C GLU A 106 10.16 12.32 -8.92
N SER A 107 9.48 13.24 -9.63
CA SER A 107 9.39 14.66 -9.27
C SER A 107 8.69 14.92 -7.92
N SER A 108 7.92 13.96 -7.42
CA SER A 108 7.21 14.01 -6.14
C SER A 108 7.99 13.41 -4.97
N LEU A 109 9.06 12.65 -5.22
CA LEU A 109 9.89 12.05 -4.15
C LEU A 109 10.49 13.12 -3.23
N ASN A 110 10.86 14.28 -3.78
CA ASN A 110 11.33 15.41 -2.99
C ASN A 110 10.30 15.92 -1.95
N LYS A 111 9.00 15.73 -2.20
CA LYS A 111 7.95 16.07 -1.23
C LYS A 111 7.94 15.09 -0.06
N LEU A 112 8.07 13.79 -0.35
CA LEU A 112 8.16 12.75 0.66
C LEU A 112 9.42 12.93 1.53
N ASN A 113 10.57 13.14 0.89
CA ASN A 113 11.84 13.34 1.59
C ASN A 113 11.85 14.56 2.51
N LYS A 114 11.12 15.63 2.16
CA LYS A 114 10.94 16.80 3.07
C LYS A 114 10.23 16.45 4.37
N GLN A 115 9.43 15.38 4.41
CA GLN A 115 8.74 14.92 5.62
C GLN A 115 9.63 14.08 6.55
N VAL A 116 10.76 13.56 6.04
CA VAL A 116 11.73 12.85 6.87
C VAL A 116 12.42 13.86 7.78
N LYS A 117 12.12 13.82 9.08
CA LYS A 117 12.69 14.72 10.10
C LYS A 117 13.42 13.91 11.14
N LYS A 118 14.64 14.29 11.49
CA LYS A 118 15.49 13.55 12.45
C LYS A 118 15.58 12.06 12.09
N ASN A 119 15.73 11.75 10.80
CA ASN A 119 15.83 10.38 10.27
C ASN A 119 14.63 9.49 10.59
N GLN A 120 13.43 10.08 10.67
CA GLN A 120 12.19 9.34 10.85
C GLN A 120 11.07 9.97 10.06
N VAL A 121 10.11 9.15 9.66
CA VAL A 121 8.84 9.59 9.08
C VAL A 121 7.75 8.61 9.47
N LYS A 122 6.53 9.11 9.66
CA LYS A 122 5.36 8.24 9.87
C LYS A 122 4.79 7.80 8.53
N PHE A 123 4.35 6.56 8.43
CA PHE A 123 3.71 6.04 7.22
C PHE A 123 2.51 6.90 6.81
N SER A 124 1.61 7.23 7.74
CA SER A 124 0.46 8.08 7.43
C SER A 124 0.86 9.49 6.94
N THR A 125 2.03 10.00 7.34
CA THR A 125 2.53 11.30 6.86
C THR A 125 2.94 11.22 5.39
N LEU A 126 3.52 10.09 4.94
CA LEU A 126 3.82 9.86 3.53
C LEU A 126 2.53 9.85 2.70
N LEU A 127 1.53 9.07 3.14
CA LEU A 127 0.23 9.00 2.45
C LEU A 127 -0.45 10.38 2.35
N ASN A 128 -0.50 11.13 3.46
CA ASN A 128 -1.15 12.43 3.51
C ASN A 128 -0.40 13.54 2.74
N THR A 129 0.86 13.30 2.35
CA THR A 129 1.67 14.27 1.60
C THR A 129 1.37 14.23 0.09
N LEU A 130 0.94 13.07 -0.40
CA LEU A 130 0.70 12.83 -1.82
C LEU A 130 -0.73 13.22 -2.19
N GLY A 131 -0.89 13.92 -3.31
CA GLY A 131 -2.19 14.08 -3.97
C GLY A 131 -2.20 13.36 -5.32
N GLU A 132 -3.36 13.35 -5.99
CA GLU A 132 -3.54 12.67 -7.30
C GLU A 132 -2.49 13.07 -8.34
N LYS A 133 -2.15 14.37 -8.42
CA LYS A 133 -1.14 14.87 -9.37
C LYS A 133 0.27 14.29 -9.16
N ASP A 134 0.54 13.79 -7.95
CA ASP A 134 1.84 13.26 -7.54
C ASP A 134 2.04 11.79 -7.95
N LEU A 135 0.98 11.16 -8.48
CA LEU A 135 0.92 9.76 -8.82
C LEU A 135 0.76 9.58 -10.33
N ASP A 136 1.38 8.53 -10.86
CA ASP A 136 0.94 7.86 -12.08
C ASP A 136 0.04 6.69 -11.66
N SER A 137 -1.04 6.47 -12.42
CA SER A 137 -2.02 5.43 -12.11
C SER A 137 -2.33 4.58 -13.31
N GLU A 138 -2.30 3.27 -13.12
CA GLU A 138 -2.72 2.27 -14.10
C GLU A 138 -3.84 1.45 -13.50
N MET A 139 -4.91 1.21 -14.26
CA MET A 139 -6.08 0.47 -13.79
C MET A 139 -6.33 -0.73 -14.68
N ALA A 140 -6.65 -1.86 -14.06
CA ALA A 140 -7.11 -3.07 -14.73
C ALA A 140 -8.28 -3.65 -13.94
N GLY A 141 -9.14 -4.42 -14.59
CA GLY A 141 -10.30 -5.01 -13.93
C GLY A 141 -11.20 -5.76 -14.89
N THR A 142 -12.20 -6.45 -14.33
CA THR A 142 -13.27 -7.03 -15.12
C THR A 142 -14.11 -5.94 -15.78
N ALA A 143 -14.51 -6.17 -17.02
CA ALA A 143 -15.24 -5.18 -17.81
C ALA A 143 -16.69 -4.97 -17.34
N GLU A 144 -17.27 -5.96 -16.66
CA GLU A 144 -18.66 -5.97 -16.21
C GLU A 144 -18.72 -5.96 -14.68
N GLU A 145 -19.67 -5.20 -14.13
CA GLU A 145 -19.99 -5.23 -12.70
C GLU A 145 -20.60 -6.60 -12.36
N PRO A 146 -20.14 -7.28 -11.29
CA PRO A 146 -20.70 -8.57 -10.91
C PRO A 146 -22.17 -8.40 -10.49
N ASP A 147 -23.03 -9.35 -10.86
CA ASP A 147 -24.38 -9.39 -10.30
C ASP A 147 -24.29 -9.46 -8.77
N THR A 148 -24.94 -8.53 -8.09
CA THR A 148 -24.95 -8.45 -6.62
C THR A 148 -25.41 -9.73 -5.93
N ASN A 149 -26.14 -10.61 -6.62
CA ASN A 149 -26.55 -11.92 -6.11
C ASN A 149 -25.46 -13.01 -6.23
N THR A 150 -24.34 -12.72 -6.89
CA THR A 150 -23.32 -13.71 -7.24
C THR A 150 -22.08 -13.70 -6.35
N PHE A 151 -21.83 -12.61 -5.62
CA PHE A 151 -20.70 -12.54 -4.69
C PHE A 151 -21.14 -12.63 -3.23
N ALA A 152 -20.37 -13.37 -2.44
CA ALA A 152 -20.62 -13.57 -1.01
C ALA A 152 -19.79 -12.63 -0.13
N LYS A 153 -18.66 -12.13 -0.65
CA LYS A 153 -17.76 -11.24 0.08
C LYS A 153 -16.94 -10.35 -0.85
N LEU A 154 -16.50 -9.20 -0.32
CA LEU A 154 -15.49 -8.35 -0.93
C LEU A 154 -14.15 -8.53 -0.21
N ARG A 155 -13.08 -8.72 -0.97
CA ARG A 155 -11.69 -8.64 -0.50
C ARG A 155 -11.12 -7.30 -0.94
N ASN A 156 -10.66 -6.49 0.01
CA ASN A 156 -9.88 -5.29 -0.30
C ASN A 156 -8.42 -5.55 0.05
N LEU A 157 -7.55 -5.30 -0.90
CA LEU A 157 -6.11 -5.40 -0.76
C LEU A 157 -5.48 -4.03 -1.03
N GLN A 158 -4.63 -3.57 -0.12
CA GLN A 158 -3.75 -2.43 -0.33
C GLN A 158 -2.32 -2.84 0.02
N VAL A 159 -1.43 -2.86 -0.96
CA VAL A 159 -0.01 -3.16 -0.76
C VAL A 159 0.80 -1.89 -1.02
N TYR A 160 1.50 -1.42 -0.01
CA TYR A 160 2.39 -0.26 -0.11
C TYR A 160 3.83 -0.74 -0.12
N ASP A 161 4.52 -0.55 -1.24
CA ASP A 161 5.95 -0.77 -1.37
C ASP A 161 6.66 0.56 -1.25
N ILE A 162 7.61 0.66 -0.32
CA ILE A 162 8.40 1.86 -0.04
C ILE A 162 9.86 1.49 -0.21
N PHE A 163 10.53 2.15 -1.15
CA PHE A 163 11.95 1.95 -1.42
C PHE A 163 12.72 3.09 -0.76
N VAL A 164 13.69 2.73 0.06
CA VAL A 164 14.55 3.68 0.75
C VAL A 164 16.01 3.36 0.50
N LYS A 165 16.83 4.40 0.44
CA LYS A 165 18.28 4.29 0.26
C LYS A 165 18.99 4.96 1.42
N THR A 166 19.94 4.26 2.01
CA THR A 166 20.85 4.84 3.01
C THR A 166 21.99 5.59 2.31
N LEU A 167 22.69 6.49 3.01
CA LEU A 167 23.86 7.19 2.44
C LEU A 167 24.99 6.24 2.01
N GLU A 168 25.05 5.04 2.58
CA GLU A 168 25.96 3.95 2.18
C GLU A 168 25.50 3.25 0.88
N SER A 169 24.49 3.79 0.22
CA SER A 169 23.90 3.29 -1.03
C SER A 169 23.27 1.90 -0.96
N LYS A 170 22.98 1.40 0.25
CA LYS A 170 22.14 0.21 0.42
C LYS A 170 20.67 0.60 0.22
N GLU A 171 20.04 -0.03 -0.77
CA GLU A 171 18.60 0.01 -0.99
C GLU A 171 17.90 -0.98 -0.05
N ILE A 172 16.79 -0.55 0.52
CA ILE A 172 15.96 -1.33 1.42
C ILE A 172 14.52 -1.19 0.92
N HIS A 173 13.88 -2.33 0.72
CA HIS A 173 12.47 -2.41 0.37
C HIS A 173 11.68 -2.65 1.67
N LEU A 174 10.69 -1.81 1.91
CA LEU A 174 9.72 -1.95 2.98
C LEU A 174 8.34 -2.20 2.38
N GLN A 175 7.57 -3.15 2.92
CA GLN A 175 6.23 -3.46 2.44
C GLN A 175 5.18 -3.48 3.55
N ILE A 176 4.09 -2.75 3.35
CA ILE A 176 2.89 -2.84 4.20
C ILE A 176 1.79 -3.49 3.37
N TYR A 177 1.41 -4.70 3.74
CA TYR A 177 0.39 -5.48 3.07
C TYR A 177 -0.89 -5.46 3.91
N VAL A 178 -1.93 -4.78 3.42
CA VAL A 178 -3.20 -4.56 4.10
C VAL A 178 -4.30 -5.35 3.41
N GLU A 179 -4.89 -6.33 4.10
CA GLU A 179 -5.91 -7.21 3.54
C GLU A 179 -7.11 -7.31 4.47
N ASN A 180 -8.29 -6.97 3.95
CA ASN A 180 -9.54 -7.12 4.69
C ASN A 180 -10.64 -7.75 3.85
N PHE A 181 -11.59 -8.36 4.53
CA PHE A 181 -12.75 -8.99 3.94
C PHE A 181 -14.02 -8.40 4.55
N HIS A 182 -15.02 -8.17 3.71
CA HIS A 182 -16.35 -7.73 4.12
C HIS A 182 -17.37 -8.70 3.54
N ASP A 183 -18.28 -9.20 4.38
CA ASP A 183 -19.37 -10.04 3.89
C ASP A 183 -20.32 -9.19 3.05
N ALA A 184 -20.82 -9.73 1.93
CA ALA A 184 -21.70 -8.99 1.02
C ALA A 184 -23.02 -8.55 1.68
N LYS A 185 -23.50 -9.30 2.67
CA LYS A 185 -24.70 -9.00 3.47
C LYS A 185 -24.56 -7.74 4.34
N ASP A 186 -23.33 -7.29 4.60
CA ASP A 186 -23.02 -6.16 5.49
C ASP A 186 -22.73 -4.87 4.70
N LEU A 187 -22.89 -4.90 3.36
CA LEU A 187 -22.64 -3.81 2.43
C LEU A 187 -23.90 -2.99 2.09
#